data_AF-A0A7D7VJ94-F1
#
_entry.id   AF-A0A7D7VJ94-F1
#
_cell.length_a   1.000
_cell.length_b   1.000
_cell.length_c   1.000
_cell.angle_alpha   90.00
_cell.angle_beta   90.00
_cell.angle_gamma   90.00
#
_symmetry.space_group_name_H-M   'P 1'
#
loop_
_entity.id
_entity.type
_entity.pdbx_description
1 polymer ?
#
loop_
_entity_poly.entity_id
_entity_poly.type
_entity_poly.pdbx_seq_one_letter_code
_entity_poly.pdbx_strand_id
1 'polypeptide(L)'
;MYLSKVKQAKGFTLVELLIVVIILAILAAIIVPQFSASTNDAKAAALQSNLANLRSSIEFYYQEHGEYPGANIATGATCGSGAAVGTGAANSQEALIAQLSRYTNDDGLACTGKDATFKYGPYLKGAIPDNPEGSSNTIVVVSAGVLGLASAAAGGWRYDTVTGEFIADN
;
A
#
# COMPACT_ATOMS: atom_id res chain seq x y z
N MET A 1 -50.68 -9.84 -59.68
CA MET A 1 -50.69 -9.57 -58.23
C MET A 1 -49.84 -10.64 -57.55
N TYR A 2 -48.62 -10.32 -57.12
CA TYR A 2 -47.64 -11.26 -56.56
C TYR A 2 -47.78 -11.26 -55.03
N LEU A 3 -48.16 -12.39 -54.43
CA LEU A 3 -48.24 -12.54 -52.96
C LEU A 3 -46.85 -12.92 -52.41
N SER A 4 -46.24 -12.04 -51.64
CA SER A 4 -45.01 -12.32 -50.90
C SER A 4 -45.33 -13.19 -49.67
N LYS A 5 -44.81 -14.43 -49.66
CA LYS A 5 -44.87 -15.30 -48.48
C LYS A 5 -43.99 -14.73 -47.37
N VAL A 6 -44.60 -14.28 -46.28
CA VAL A 6 -43.90 -13.96 -45.03
C VAL A 6 -43.31 -15.26 -44.46
N LYS A 7 -41.98 -15.33 -44.32
CA LYS A 7 -41.31 -16.44 -43.64
C LYS A 7 -41.64 -16.37 -42.15
N GLN A 8 -42.26 -17.42 -41.62
CA GLN A 8 -42.47 -17.59 -40.18
C GLN A 8 -41.10 -17.71 -39.50
N ALA A 9 -40.77 -16.74 -38.63
CA ALA A 9 -39.60 -16.83 -37.79
C ALA A 9 -39.83 -17.95 -36.76
N LYS A 10 -38.94 -18.96 -36.73
CA LYS A 10 -38.97 -19.98 -35.69
C LYS A 10 -38.63 -19.29 -34.36
N GLY A 11 -39.58 -19.26 -33.43
CA GLY A 11 -39.35 -18.78 -32.06
C GLY A 11 -38.52 -19.78 -31.26
N PHE A 12 -37.75 -19.28 -30.31
CA PHE A 12 -37.03 -20.11 -29.33
C PHE A 12 -38.02 -20.97 -28.53
N THR A 13 -37.68 -22.25 -28.33
CA THR A 13 -38.47 -23.12 -27.45
C THR A 13 -38.14 -22.83 -25.98
N LEU A 14 -39.11 -23.02 -25.09
CA LEU A 14 -38.89 -22.90 -23.63
C LEU A 14 -37.82 -23.88 -23.14
N VAL A 15 -37.70 -25.04 -23.79
CA VAL A 15 -36.71 -26.07 -23.45
C VAL A 15 -35.30 -25.61 -23.81
N GLU A 16 -35.11 -24.94 -24.95
CA GLU A 16 -33.81 -24.36 -25.33
C GLU A 16 -33.36 -23.28 -24.35
N LEU A 17 -34.28 -22.47 -23.84
CA LEU A 17 -33.93 -21.47 -22.83
C LEU A 17 -33.61 -22.11 -21.48
N LEU A 18 -34.33 -23.17 -21.10
CA LEU A 18 -34.13 -23.90 -19.85
C LEU A 18 -32.77 -24.58 -19.77
N ILE A 19 -32.33 -25.26 -20.85
CA ILE A 19 -31.01 -25.90 -20.85
C ILE A 19 -29.88 -24.87 -20.79
N VAL A 20 -30.03 -23.70 -21.42
CA VAL A 20 -29.03 -22.64 -21.40
C VAL A 20 -28.85 -22.07 -20.00
N VAL A 21 -29.92 -21.77 -19.27
CA VAL A 21 -29.80 -21.24 -17.90
C VAL A 21 -29.23 -22.28 -16.93
N ILE A 22 -29.49 -23.57 -17.12
CA ILE A 22 -28.88 -24.65 -16.33
C ILE A 22 -27.37 -24.71 -16.57
N ILE A 23 -26.93 -24.66 -17.83
CA ILE A 23 -25.49 -24.67 -18.15
C ILE A 23 -24.81 -23.44 -17.57
N LEU A 24 -25.42 -22.24 -17.70
CA LEU A 24 -24.89 -21.01 -17.11
C LEU A 24 -24.79 -21.09 -15.57
N ALA A 25 -25.77 -21.70 -14.90
CA ALA A 25 -25.74 -21.89 -13.45
C ALA A 25 -24.59 -22.81 -12.99
N ILE A 26 -24.34 -23.90 -13.72
CA ILE A 26 -23.23 -24.83 -13.41
C ILE A 26 -21.87 -24.16 -13.64
N LEU A 27 -21.71 -23.43 -14.75
CA LEU A 27 -20.48 -22.70 -15.05
C LEU A 27 -20.19 -21.61 -14.00
N ALA A 28 -21.20 -20.83 -13.62
CA ALA A 28 -21.06 -19.80 -12.60
C ALA A 28 -20.64 -20.38 -11.24
N ALA A 29 -21.21 -21.53 -10.84
CA ALA A 29 -20.89 -22.18 -9.56
C ALA A 29 -19.41 -22.61 -9.44
N ILE A 30 -18.75 -22.96 -10.55
CA ILE A 30 -17.34 -23.37 -10.58
C ILE A 30 -16.41 -22.15 -10.65
N ILE A 31 -16.78 -21.12 -11.41
CA ILE A 31 -15.93 -19.94 -11.67
C ILE A 31 -15.81 -19.02 -10.44
N VAL A 32 -16.91 -18.79 -9.72
CA VAL A 32 -16.94 -17.88 -8.56
C VAL A 32 -15.93 -18.24 -7.45
N PRO A 33 -15.83 -19.49 -6.95
CA PRO A 33 -14.87 -19.83 -5.91
C PRO A 33 -13.41 -19.72 -6.37
N GLN A 34 -13.12 -20.00 -7.65
CA GLN A 34 -11.76 -19.91 -8.20
C GLN A 34 -11.25 -18.46 -8.26
N PHE A 35 -12.12 -17.52 -8.61
CA PHE A 35 -11.76 -16.10 -8.71
C PHE A 35 -11.42 -15.48 -7.34
N SER A 36 -12.15 -15.87 -6.29
CA SER A 36 -11.91 -15.39 -4.92
C SER A 36 -10.55 -15.84 -4.36
N ALA A 37 -10.16 -17.10 -4.60
CA ALA A 37 -8.86 -17.63 -4.13
C ALA A 37 -7.67 -16.92 -4.82
N SER A 38 -7.73 -16.77 -6.14
CA SER A 38 -6.66 -16.08 -6.90
C SER A 38 -6.48 -14.61 -6.50
N THR A 39 -7.56 -13.96 -6.04
CA THR A 39 -7.49 -12.57 -5.57
C THR A 39 -6.77 -12.48 -4.23
N ASN A 40 -7.02 -13.40 -3.31
CA ASN A 40 -6.34 -13.44 -2.01
C ASN A 40 -4.84 -13.77 -2.16
N ASP A 41 -4.49 -14.70 -3.04
CA ASP A 41 -3.09 -15.01 -3.34
C ASP A 41 -2.34 -13.80 -3.92
N ALA A 42 -3.00 -13.05 -4.81
CA ALA A 42 -2.44 -11.83 -5.38
C ALA A 42 -2.23 -10.74 -4.32
N LYS A 43 -3.17 -10.58 -3.38
CA LYS A 43 -3.04 -9.64 -2.26
C LYS A 43 -1.91 -10.02 -1.31
N ALA A 44 -1.80 -11.29 -0.96
CA ALA A 44 -0.71 -11.80 -0.11
C ALA A 44 0.67 -11.60 -0.77
N ALA A 45 0.78 -11.87 -2.07
CA ALA A 45 2.01 -11.62 -2.82
C ALA A 45 2.36 -10.12 -2.88
N ALA A 46 1.37 -9.25 -3.10
CA ALA A 46 1.55 -7.81 -3.08
C ALA A 46 2.00 -7.32 -1.69
N LEU A 47 1.37 -7.83 -0.62
CA LEU A 47 1.72 -7.50 0.76
C LEU A 47 3.17 -7.86 1.06
N GLN A 48 3.59 -9.07 0.69
CA GLN A 48 4.95 -9.54 0.90
C GLN A 48 5.97 -8.68 0.15
N SER A 49 5.69 -8.33 -1.11
CA SER A 49 6.53 -7.46 -1.92
C SER A 49 6.64 -6.05 -1.33
N ASN A 50 5.51 -5.46 -0.92
CA ASN A 50 5.45 -4.13 -0.31
C ASN A 50 6.22 -4.08 1.02
N LEU A 51 6.03 -5.08 1.89
CA LEU A 51 6.76 -5.20 3.15
C LEU A 51 8.27 -5.37 2.93
N ALA A 52 8.69 -6.17 1.95
CA ALA A 52 10.10 -6.36 1.64
C ALA A 52 10.75 -5.05 1.15
N ASN A 53 10.04 -4.30 0.31
CA ASN A 53 10.51 -2.99 -0.16
C ASN A 53 10.64 -1.99 1.00
N LEU A 54 9.61 -1.86 1.83
CA LEU A 54 9.58 -0.95 2.97
C LEU A 54 10.68 -1.28 4.00
N ARG A 55 10.81 -2.54 4.38
CA ARG A 55 11.85 -2.98 5.32
C ARG A 55 13.25 -2.69 4.78
N SER A 56 13.49 -2.94 3.49
CA SER A 56 14.79 -2.61 2.88
C SER A 56 15.09 -1.11 2.94
N SER A 57 14.10 -0.26 2.64
CA SER A 57 14.25 1.20 2.72
C SER A 57 14.47 1.70 4.15
N ILE A 58 13.80 1.11 5.14
CA ILE A 58 14.00 1.40 6.57
C ILE A 58 15.42 1.04 7.01
N GLU A 59 15.91 -0.14 6.61
CA GLU A 59 17.28 -0.59 6.93
C GLU A 59 18.35 0.26 6.22
N PHE A 60 18.10 0.75 5.01
CA PHE A 60 19.00 1.72 4.36
C PHE A 60 19.04 3.04 5.13
N TYR A 61 17.91 3.54 5.62
CA TYR A 61 17.89 4.74 6.46
C TYR A 61 18.71 4.55 7.74
N TYR A 62 18.52 3.41 8.42
CA TYR A 62 19.22 3.06 9.65
C TYR A 62 20.75 3.01 9.45
N GLN A 63 21.22 2.49 8.33
CA GLN A 63 22.66 2.43 8.04
C GLN A 63 23.31 3.82 7.90
N GLU A 64 22.57 4.81 7.41
CA GLU A 64 23.10 6.17 7.21
C GLU A 64 22.98 7.03 8.48
N HIS A 65 21.95 6.82 9.31
CA HIS A 65 21.64 7.69 10.46
C HIS A 65 21.89 7.05 11.82
N GLY A 66 22.04 5.72 11.90
CA GLY A 66 22.18 4.96 13.15
C GLY A 66 20.89 4.82 13.96
N GLU A 67 19.78 5.36 13.47
CA GLU A 67 18.46 5.34 14.11
C GLU A 67 17.39 5.07 13.07
N TYR A 68 16.28 4.48 13.49
CA TYR A 68 15.19 4.14 12.60
C TYR A 68 14.38 5.39 12.19
N PRO A 69 13.87 5.45 10.95
CA PRO A 69 13.08 6.58 10.49
C PRO A 69 11.82 6.73 11.35
N GLY A 70 11.33 7.95 11.50
CA GLY A 70 10.25 8.31 12.41
C GLY A 70 10.69 8.47 13.87
N ALA A 71 11.86 8.00 14.30
CA ALA A 71 12.32 8.16 15.69
C ALA A 71 12.59 9.63 16.05
N ASN A 72 13.15 10.40 15.11
CA ASN A 72 13.43 11.83 15.27
C ASN A 72 12.44 12.73 14.54
N ILE A 73 12.52 14.03 14.85
CA ILE A 73 11.80 15.08 14.13
C ILE A 73 12.30 15.18 12.68
N ALA A 74 11.39 15.43 11.74
CA ALA A 74 11.75 15.61 10.31
C ALA A 74 11.68 17.08 9.84
N THR A 75 11.35 18.01 10.75
CA THR A 75 11.14 19.43 10.49
C THR A 75 12.17 20.31 11.21
N GLY A 76 12.28 21.58 10.80
CA GLY A 76 13.29 22.53 11.33
C GLY A 76 14.51 22.72 10.42
N ALA A 77 14.53 22.07 9.25
CA ALA A 77 15.58 22.24 8.26
C ALA A 77 15.48 23.59 7.53
N THR A 78 16.64 24.12 7.12
CA THR A 78 16.73 25.19 6.11
C THR A 78 17.09 24.55 4.78
N CYS A 79 16.09 24.33 3.92
CA CYS A 79 16.32 23.76 2.60
C CYS A 79 16.82 24.83 1.61
N GLY A 80 17.49 24.40 0.54
CA GLY A 80 17.83 25.27 -0.59
C GLY A 80 16.59 25.92 -1.26
N SER A 81 16.83 26.97 -2.05
CA SER A 81 15.76 27.72 -2.73
C SER A 81 14.86 26.80 -3.55
N GLY A 82 13.54 26.86 -3.30
CA GLY A 82 12.53 26.05 -3.99
C GLY A 82 12.33 24.63 -3.41
N ALA A 83 13.10 24.22 -2.40
CA ALA A 83 12.89 22.97 -1.70
C ALA A 83 11.98 23.15 -0.48
N ALA A 84 11.04 22.21 -0.29
CA ALA A 84 10.12 22.21 0.83
C ALA A 84 10.69 21.40 2.01
N VAL A 85 10.57 21.96 3.20
CA VAL A 85 10.97 21.33 4.47
C VAL A 85 10.03 20.17 4.80
N GLY A 86 10.60 19.11 5.38
CA GLY A 86 9.89 18.02 6.00
C GLY A 86 9.00 18.47 7.16
N THR A 87 8.02 17.64 7.47
CA THR A 87 7.06 17.85 8.56
C THR A 87 6.99 16.59 9.40
N GLY A 88 6.65 16.73 10.68
CA GLY A 88 6.45 15.60 11.58
C GLY A 88 7.31 15.68 12.82
N ALA A 89 6.70 15.41 13.96
CA ALA A 89 7.38 15.28 15.24
C ALA A 89 8.06 13.90 15.36
N ALA A 90 8.95 13.76 16.35
CA ALA A 90 9.47 12.44 16.72
C ALA A 90 8.31 11.45 17.00
N ASN A 91 8.48 10.21 16.58
CA ASN A 91 7.53 9.11 16.69
C ASN A 91 6.17 9.37 16.01
N SER A 92 6.19 10.01 14.83
CA SER A 92 4.99 10.30 14.03
C SER A 92 5.07 9.71 12.61
N GLN A 93 3.91 9.45 12.00
CA GLN A 93 3.88 8.97 10.60
C GLN A 93 4.42 10.03 9.65
N GLU A 94 4.21 11.31 9.95
CA GLU A 94 4.63 12.39 9.08
C GLU A 94 6.17 12.45 9.02
N ALA A 95 6.84 12.24 10.16
CA ALA A 95 8.30 12.16 10.20
C ALA A 95 8.83 10.94 9.45
N LEU A 96 8.22 9.77 9.67
CA LEU A 96 8.55 8.53 8.95
C LEU A 96 8.44 8.72 7.43
N ILE A 97 7.31 9.26 6.97
CA ILE A 97 7.07 9.51 5.54
C ILE A 97 8.08 10.53 5.01
N ALA A 98 8.31 11.63 5.72
CA ALA A 98 9.24 12.66 5.28
C ALA A 98 10.67 12.12 5.14
N GLN A 99 11.15 11.33 6.09
CA GLN A 99 12.50 10.76 6.10
C GLN A 99 12.70 9.67 5.04
N LEU A 100 11.68 8.86 4.74
CA LEU A 100 11.77 7.82 3.72
C LEU A 100 11.57 8.34 2.30
N SER A 101 10.72 9.36 2.10
CA SER A 101 10.35 9.87 0.77
C SER A 101 11.14 11.09 0.30
N ARG A 102 11.96 11.71 1.16
CA ARG A 102 12.72 12.94 0.84
C ARG A 102 14.21 12.77 1.13
N TYR A 103 14.99 13.81 0.80
CA TYR A 103 16.41 13.85 1.15
C TYR A 103 16.58 14.24 2.61
N THR A 104 17.55 13.62 3.28
CA THR A 104 17.83 13.84 4.71
C THR A 104 19.28 14.31 4.94
N ASN A 105 19.47 15.09 6.00
CA ASN A 105 20.79 15.46 6.51
C ASN A 105 21.21 14.49 7.63
N ASP A 106 22.40 14.68 8.20
CA ASP A 106 22.92 13.80 9.26
C ASP A 106 22.02 13.72 10.51
N ASP A 107 21.15 14.72 10.77
CA ASP A 107 20.21 14.74 11.89
C ASP A 107 18.83 14.10 11.56
N GLY A 108 18.62 13.64 10.32
CA GLY A 108 17.34 13.11 9.86
C GLY A 108 16.28 14.18 9.55
N LEU A 109 16.65 15.46 9.45
CA LEU A 109 15.76 16.50 8.95
C LEU A 109 15.57 16.32 7.44
N ALA A 110 14.35 16.53 6.95
CA ALA A 110 14.00 16.20 5.57
C ALA A 110 13.81 17.46 4.69
N CYS A 111 14.21 17.36 3.42
CA CYS A 111 14.01 18.37 2.38
C CYS A 111 13.71 17.73 1.01
N THR A 112 12.88 18.38 0.19
CA THR A 112 12.60 17.86 -1.17
C THR A 112 13.75 18.03 -2.15
N GLY A 113 14.68 18.96 -1.88
CA GLY A 113 15.87 19.19 -2.71
C GLY A 113 17.09 18.48 -2.15
N LYS A 114 17.93 17.96 -3.05
CA LYS A 114 19.25 17.43 -2.71
C LYS A 114 20.29 18.54 -2.75
N ASP A 115 21.14 18.60 -1.74
CA ASP A 115 22.30 19.48 -1.71
C ASP A 115 23.44 18.87 -0.88
N ALA A 116 24.43 19.68 -0.47
CA ALA A 116 25.56 19.22 0.34
C ALA A 116 25.17 18.86 1.78
N THR A 117 24.07 19.42 2.29
CA THR A 117 23.51 19.16 3.62
C THR A 117 22.53 17.99 3.57
N PHE A 118 21.57 18.01 2.63
CA PHE A 118 20.57 16.96 2.43
C PHE A 118 21.04 15.98 1.36
N LYS A 119 21.95 15.08 1.74
CA LYS A 119 22.68 14.19 0.83
C LYS A 119 22.14 12.76 0.79
N TYR A 120 21.45 12.32 1.84
CA TYR A 120 20.95 10.96 2.00
C TYR A 120 19.55 10.80 1.42
N GLY A 121 19.19 9.58 1.02
CA GLY A 121 17.88 9.27 0.44
C GLY A 121 17.62 9.89 -0.95
N PRO A 122 16.35 9.94 -1.40
CA PRO A 122 15.18 9.30 -0.79
C PRO A 122 15.27 7.76 -0.88
N TYR A 123 14.71 7.09 0.12
CA TYR A 123 14.78 5.63 0.26
C TYR A 123 13.59 4.92 -0.39
N LEU A 124 12.49 5.64 -0.58
CA LEU A 124 11.31 5.19 -1.31
C LEU A 124 11.16 5.93 -2.63
N LYS A 125 10.75 5.19 -3.66
CA LYS A 125 10.35 5.78 -4.95
C LYS A 125 8.86 6.09 -4.93
N GLY A 126 8.49 7.15 -4.21
CA GLY A 126 7.12 7.63 -4.11
C GLY A 126 6.52 7.47 -2.71
N ALA A 127 5.19 7.35 -2.65
CA ALA A 127 4.46 7.14 -1.41
C ALA A 127 4.65 5.70 -0.90
N ILE A 128 4.38 5.50 0.38
CA ILE A 128 4.30 4.17 0.98
C ILE A 128 3.19 3.38 0.25
N PRO A 129 3.44 2.13 -0.17
CA PRO A 129 2.45 1.33 -0.87
C PRO A 129 1.16 1.13 -0.06
N ASP A 130 0.04 1.00 -0.78
CA ASP A 130 -1.25 0.71 -0.17
C ASP A 130 -1.25 -0.66 0.52
N ASN A 131 -1.99 -0.79 1.62
CA ASN A 131 -2.22 -2.09 2.25
C ASN A 131 -3.25 -2.88 1.42
N PRO A 132 -2.87 -4.03 0.81
CA PRO A 132 -3.79 -4.82 -0.01
C PRO A 132 -4.88 -5.56 0.81
N GLU A 133 -4.70 -5.65 2.13
CA GLU A 133 -5.60 -6.37 3.04
C GLU A 133 -6.72 -5.50 3.63
N GLY A 134 -6.60 -4.17 3.55
CA GLY A 134 -7.50 -3.24 4.24
C GLY A 134 -7.86 -2.00 3.42
N SER A 135 -8.76 -1.17 3.98
CA SER A 135 -9.22 0.09 3.36
C SER A 135 -8.48 1.32 3.86
N SER A 136 -7.60 1.16 4.85
CA SER A 136 -6.82 2.24 5.46
C SER A 136 -5.35 2.10 5.08
N ASN A 137 -4.69 3.23 4.83
CA ASN A 137 -3.24 3.31 4.62
C ASN A 137 -2.55 4.10 5.74
N THR A 138 -3.28 4.43 6.81
CA THR A 138 -2.73 5.14 7.96
C THR A 138 -1.69 4.27 8.65
N ILE A 139 -0.56 4.87 9.02
CA ILE A 139 0.51 4.19 9.73
C ILE A 139 0.43 4.57 11.21
N VAL A 140 0.23 3.57 12.06
CA VAL A 140 0.33 3.74 13.51
C VAL A 140 1.80 3.56 13.90
N VAL A 141 2.42 4.66 14.32
CA VAL A 141 3.80 4.67 14.80
C VAL A 141 3.82 4.43 16.31
N VAL A 142 4.66 3.49 16.74
CA VAL A 142 4.85 3.09 18.14
C VAL A 142 6.33 3.23 18.48
N SER A 143 6.64 3.52 19.75
CA SER A 143 8.01 3.64 20.26
C SER A 143 8.25 2.77 21.50
N ALA A 144 7.51 1.66 21.59
CA ALA A 144 7.46 0.78 22.76
C ALA A 144 8.41 -0.43 22.66
N GLY A 145 9.02 -0.67 21.49
CA GLY A 145 9.91 -1.80 21.25
C GLY A 145 9.20 -3.15 21.06
N VAL A 146 7.87 -3.16 20.94
CA VAL A 146 7.03 -4.34 20.78
C VAL A 146 5.80 -4.00 19.95
N LEU A 147 5.68 -4.61 18.77
CA LEU A 147 4.45 -4.61 17.97
C LEU A 147 3.57 -5.80 18.35
N GLY A 148 2.92 -5.73 19.51
CA GLY A 148 2.24 -6.92 20.07
C GLY A 148 0.96 -6.69 20.87
N LEU A 149 0.50 -5.44 21.00
CA LEU A 149 -0.80 -5.15 21.60
C LEU A 149 -1.57 -4.29 20.62
N ALA A 150 -2.76 -4.74 20.22
CA ALA A 150 -3.69 -3.97 19.41
C ALA A 150 -3.84 -2.58 20.04
N SER A 151 -3.20 -1.57 19.45
CA SER A 151 -3.50 -0.21 19.86
C SER A 151 -4.89 0.10 19.34
N ALA A 152 -5.70 0.80 20.15
CA ALA A 152 -7.08 1.18 19.82
C ALA A 152 -7.27 1.98 18.52
N ALA A 153 -6.19 2.33 17.80
CA ALA A 153 -6.23 2.96 16.49
C ALA A 153 -6.02 1.89 15.40
N ALA A 154 -7.09 1.61 14.63
CA ALA A 154 -7.03 0.79 13.43
C ALA A 154 -6.30 1.55 12.31
N GLY A 155 -5.01 1.26 12.14
CA GLY A 155 -4.23 1.67 10.97
C GLY A 155 -4.27 0.60 9.89
N GLY A 156 -3.85 0.93 8.67
CA GLY A 156 -3.51 -0.10 7.68
C GLY A 156 -2.13 -0.72 7.93
N TRP A 157 -1.25 0.04 8.57
CA TRP A 157 0.12 -0.34 8.84
C TRP A 157 0.51 -0.01 10.28
N ARG A 158 1.44 -0.78 10.84
CA ARG A 158 2.08 -0.51 12.12
C ARG A 158 3.57 -0.53 11.96
N TYR A 159 4.20 0.38 12.69
CA TYR A 159 5.64 0.54 12.64
C TYR A 159 6.20 0.91 14.01
N ASP A 160 7.30 0.28 14.40
CA ASP A 160 8.01 0.58 15.65
C ASP A 160 9.33 1.33 15.37
N THR A 161 9.48 2.52 15.93
CA THR A 161 10.68 3.35 15.78
C THR A 161 11.88 2.85 16.57
N VAL A 162 11.69 1.90 17.49
CA VAL A 162 12.77 1.32 18.31
C VAL A 162 13.35 0.08 17.64
N THR A 163 12.49 -0.78 17.07
CA THR A 163 12.93 -2.05 16.45
C THR A 163 12.99 -2.01 14.93
N GLY A 164 12.42 -0.99 14.28
CA GLY A 164 12.28 -0.91 12.83
C GLY A 164 11.27 -1.90 12.25
N GLU A 165 10.54 -2.62 13.11
CA GLU A 165 9.57 -3.61 12.68
C GLU A 165 8.40 -2.92 11.97
N PHE A 166 8.00 -3.45 10.81
CA PHE A 166 6.89 -2.94 10.01
C PHE A 166 5.96 -4.11 9.66
N ILE A 167 4.68 -3.98 10.01
CA ILE A 167 3.65 -5.02 9.83
C ILE A 167 2.35 -4.40 9.30
N ALA A 168 1.54 -5.22 8.61
CA ALA A 168 0.16 -4.86 8.29
C ALA A 168 -0.72 -4.91 9.55
N ASP A 169 -1.67 -4.00 9.63
CA ASP A 169 -2.69 -3.91 10.67
C ASP A 169 -4.05 -3.94 9.97
N ASN A 170 -4.93 -4.84 10.39
CA ASN A 170 -6.23 -5.09 9.75
C ASN A 170 -7.31 -5.28 10.81
#